data_AF-A0A3G8MDN6-F1
#
_entry.id   AF-A0A3G8MDN6-F1
#
_cell.length_a   1.000
_cell.length_b   1.000
_cell.length_c   1.000
_cell.angle_alpha   90.00
_cell.angle_beta   90.00
_cell.angle_gamma   90.00
#
_symmetry.space_group_name_H-M   'P 1'
#
loop_
_entity.id
_entity.type
_entity.pdbx_description
1 polymer ?
#
loop_
_entity_poly.entity_id
_entity_poly.type
_entity_poly.pdbx_seq_one_letter_code
_entity_poly.pdbx_strand_id
1 'polypeptide(L)'
;MNRVSFLTLAVATTSLAAPLAAQAKDAVKSDDVIISRPGVLPSAVLEMTDEPGKWFKDPKSGGSLVVVKPGEAVLIKMTDTNTDHTITSLAWQPGADKFPVDQEKPSNASVTQTFDKPGLYVFTCKVHPYMFGAVVVDDPKTEGLDIGGELQLVTGAKVPTTSDIAKKLLRTFFVATTPALWRDYRQPKWEVKLPDLGLNLGGAQINLSALSLSAPNTLLTPKTPGVGEVWVNTQFEGVSGKTKFGTATQIDAADWTLKKKVKGVEQNMNNPHNMWPDPTYKYIYQTEWFDKRLTTFDRESGKVLNTQVVGQNPSHVMTSPVNGMLYVAINGEDRVAKLSPGEFPSAMGNINVGPHSGPHGHHITDDGKYMMTPNALAGSVTVVDLATEKATEIPTGGVIPIAIWSDMNHKGYAANLLGTPPAMLSSLTVIDIDNKKKVKDIDLAADYDPISGAHKGEAYGLLPIQTPVSPDGKYVVTANTLSATVTIVDVKTDKVVKSLPCEAGCHGVNFGHKKGGGYYAYVASKFANDLIVIDMDKLEVVGRILLADSKDGQITAHNGMGGQGVLPLPIVERGMLAPTLKLAGTGKLSAEVEGWLKLLNKEQRGN
;
A
#
# COMPACT_ATOMS: atom_id res chain seq x y z
N MET A 1 20.82 20.23 -28.49
CA MET A 1 20.89 20.33 -27.02
C MET A 1 20.24 19.08 -26.45
N ASN A 2 20.94 18.30 -25.63
CA ASN A 2 20.49 16.97 -25.19
C ASN A 2 19.16 17.10 -24.40
N ARG A 3 18.06 16.58 -24.96
CA ARG A 3 16.76 16.45 -24.28
C ARG A 3 16.87 15.67 -22.94
N VAL A 4 17.95 14.90 -22.78
CA VAL A 4 18.33 14.13 -21.58
C VAL A 4 18.58 15.01 -20.34
N SER A 5 19.07 16.25 -20.49
CA SER A 5 19.50 17.08 -19.34
C SER A 5 18.36 17.83 -18.64
N PHE A 6 17.17 17.93 -19.25
CA PHE A 6 16.04 18.66 -18.68
C PHE A 6 15.20 17.83 -17.69
N LEU A 7 15.19 16.50 -17.82
CA LEU A 7 14.51 15.63 -16.85
C LEU A 7 15.22 15.61 -15.49
N THR A 8 16.52 15.85 -15.49
CA THR A 8 17.44 15.71 -14.35
C THR A 8 17.39 16.88 -13.36
N LEU A 9 16.96 18.08 -13.80
CA LEU A 9 17.11 19.31 -13.02
C LEU A 9 15.79 19.97 -12.61
N ALA A 10 14.70 19.75 -13.37
CA ALA A 10 13.50 20.58 -13.29
C ALA A 10 12.61 20.33 -12.05
N VAL A 11 12.84 19.26 -11.29
CA VAL A 11 12.04 18.92 -10.09
C VAL A 11 12.82 19.14 -8.78
N ALA A 12 14.14 19.37 -8.85
CA ALA A 12 15.01 19.38 -7.67
C ALA A 12 15.34 20.78 -7.10
N THR A 13 14.90 21.88 -7.70
CA THR A 13 15.35 23.22 -7.28
C THR A 13 14.38 23.95 -6.35
N THR A 14 14.43 23.64 -5.05
CA THR A 14 14.21 24.64 -3.97
C THR A 14 15.02 24.30 -2.70
N SER A 15 16.16 25.00 -2.52
CA SER A 15 16.98 25.22 -1.30
C SER A 15 17.69 24.00 -0.67
N LEU A 16 18.95 24.00 -0.22
CA LEU A 16 20.01 25.01 0.03
C LEU A 16 21.38 24.31 -0.13
N ALA A 17 22.42 25.08 -0.45
CA ALA A 17 23.75 24.62 -0.85
C ALA A 17 24.62 24.05 0.30
N ALA A 18 25.39 22.99 0.01
CA ALA A 18 26.71 22.68 0.58
C ALA A 18 27.44 21.68 -0.36
N PRO A 19 28.79 21.66 -0.42
CA PRO A 19 29.54 21.22 -1.60
C PRO A 19 29.73 19.70 -1.69
N LEU A 20 29.50 19.14 -2.88
CA LEU A 20 29.96 17.79 -3.24
C LEU A 20 31.44 17.82 -3.59
N ALA A 21 32.22 16.92 -3.00
CA ALA A 21 33.54 16.54 -3.47
C ALA A 21 33.62 15.03 -3.72
N ALA A 22 34.16 14.70 -4.90
CA ALA A 22 34.73 13.43 -5.36
C ALA A 22 33.80 12.22 -5.60
N GLN A 23 33.65 11.90 -6.89
CA GLN A 23 33.08 10.66 -7.44
C GLN A 23 34.09 9.51 -7.52
N ALA A 24 33.50 8.31 -7.47
CA ALA A 24 33.83 7.07 -8.19
C ALA A 24 35.01 6.21 -7.71
N LYS A 25 34.66 4.98 -7.28
CA LYS A 25 34.75 3.74 -8.08
C LYS A 25 34.40 2.56 -7.17
N ASP A 26 33.27 1.90 -7.40
CA ASP A 26 33.06 0.55 -6.85
C ASP A 26 32.68 -0.42 -7.97
N ALA A 27 33.47 -1.50 -8.02
CA ALA A 27 33.38 -2.56 -9.00
C ALA A 27 32.16 -3.46 -8.73
N VAL A 28 31.56 -3.94 -9.81
CA VAL A 28 30.51 -4.97 -9.81
C VAL A 28 31.05 -6.22 -9.11
N LYS A 29 30.39 -6.69 -8.04
CA LYS A 29 30.73 -7.94 -7.35
C LYS A 29 30.21 -9.13 -8.17
N SER A 30 30.99 -10.21 -8.20
CA SER A 30 30.87 -11.35 -9.12
C SER A 30 29.70 -12.32 -8.86
N ASP A 31 28.85 -12.05 -7.88
CA ASP A 31 27.86 -13.01 -7.41
C ASP A 31 26.41 -12.59 -7.75
N ASP A 32 26.26 -11.52 -8.55
CA ASP A 32 24.99 -11.20 -9.18
C ASP A 32 24.66 -12.33 -10.17
N VAL A 33 23.63 -13.12 -9.88
CA VAL A 33 22.99 -13.96 -10.91
C VAL A 33 22.30 -12.99 -11.86
N ILE A 34 23.07 -12.44 -12.79
CA ILE A 34 22.54 -11.57 -13.82
C ILE A 34 21.71 -12.48 -14.72
N ILE A 35 20.39 -12.31 -14.73
CA ILE A 35 19.54 -12.83 -15.81
C ILE A 35 19.80 -11.92 -17.03
N SER A 36 21.06 -11.88 -17.47
CA SER A 36 21.50 -11.17 -18.67
C SER A 36 21.89 -12.17 -19.73
N ARG A 37 21.59 -11.81 -20.97
CA ARG A 37 22.20 -12.46 -22.12
C ARG A 37 23.67 -12.02 -22.21
N PRO A 38 24.62 -12.94 -22.39
CA PRO A 38 25.99 -12.57 -22.73
C PRO A 38 25.99 -11.64 -23.96
N GLY A 39 26.61 -10.45 -23.84
CA GLY A 39 26.87 -9.54 -24.97
C GLY A 39 25.97 -8.31 -25.13
N VAL A 40 24.96 -8.08 -24.26
CA VAL A 40 24.16 -6.85 -24.29
C VAL A 40 24.70 -5.84 -23.27
N LEU A 41 25.31 -4.75 -23.75
CA LEU A 41 25.77 -3.65 -22.89
C LEU A 41 24.60 -2.67 -22.63
N PRO A 42 24.22 -2.42 -21.36
CA PRO A 42 23.15 -1.48 -21.05
C PRO A 42 23.58 -0.02 -21.29
N SER A 43 22.71 0.79 -21.88
CA SER A 43 22.91 2.24 -22.07
C SER A 43 22.46 3.07 -20.88
N ALA A 44 21.58 2.52 -20.03
CA ALA A 44 21.09 3.13 -18.80
C ALA A 44 20.94 2.11 -17.66
N VAL A 45 20.82 2.63 -16.43
CA VAL A 45 20.65 1.83 -15.21
C VAL A 45 19.49 2.40 -14.40
N LEU A 46 18.68 1.53 -13.83
CA LEU A 46 17.76 1.83 -12.73
C LEU A 46 18.19 0.97 -11.53
N GLU A 47 18.51 1.59 -10.41
CA GLU A 47 18.89 0.96 -9.16
C GLU A 47 17.65 0.73 -8.29
N MET A 48 17.38 -0.52 -7.92
CA MET A 48 16.33 -0.84 -6.97
C MET A 48 16.76 -0.41 -5.57
N THR A 49 15.90 0.32 -4.86
CA THR A 49 16.12 0.78 -3.49
C THR A 49 14.86 0.69 -2.63
N ASP A 50 15.04 0.65 -1.31
CA ASP A 50 13.95 0.77 -0.33
C ASP A 50 13.59 2.24 0.00
N GLU A 51 14.24 3.23 -0.65
CA GLU A 51 14.05 4.66 -0.38
C GLU A 51 12.66 5.12 -0.84
N PRO A 52 11.80 5.66 0.04
CA PRO A 52 10.46 6.10 -0.34
C PRO A 52 10.47 7.10 -1.50
N GLY A 53 9.73 6.78 -2.56
CA GLY A 53 9.63 7.59 -3.78
C GLY A 53 10.83 7.47 -4.73
N LYS A 54 11.86 6.67 -4.42
CA LYS A 54 13.02 6.43 -5.31
C LYS A 54 13.31 4.93 -5.47
N TRP A 55 12.26 4.15 -5.60
CA TRP A 55 12.34 2.69 -5.62
C TRP A 55 13.09 2.13 -6.83
N PHE A 56 12.96 2.76 -8.00
CA PHE A 56 13.74 2.44 -9.20
C PHE A 56 14.57 3.67 -9.57
N LYS A 57 15.66 3.93 -8.84
CA LYS A 57 16.43 5.16 -8.92
C LYS A 57 17.37 5.18 -10.12
N ASP A 58 17.28 6.19 -10.98
CA ASP A 58 18.36 6.49 -11.90
C ASP A 58 19.54 7.10 -11.12
N PRO A 59 20.72 6.47 -11.09
CA PRO A 59 21.88 6.98 -10.34
C PRO A 59 22.39 8.33 -10.90
N LYS A 60 22.02 8.71 -12.12
CA LYS A 60 22.43 9.99 -12.72
C LYS A 60 21.53 11.14 -12.30
N SER A 61 20.21 10.97 -12.38
CA SER A 61 19.24 12.02 -12.05
C SER A 61 18.69 11.97 -10.63
N GLY A 62 18.73 10.81 -9.98
CA GLY A 62 18.02 10.55 -8.74
C GLY A 62 16.50 10.39 -8.92
N GLY A 63 15.96 10.51 -10.13
CA GLY A 63 14.56 10.25 -10.46
C GLY A 63 14.27 8.76 -10.64
N SER A 64 13.03 8.42 -11.01
CA SER A 64 12.62 7.01 -11.24
C SER A 64 12.39 6.63 -12.71
N LEU A 65 12.95 7.43 -13.62
CA LEU A 65 12.75 7.28 -15.06
C LEU A 65 14.07 7.44 -15.80
N VAL A 66 14.32 6.58 -16.79
CA VAL A 66 15.40 6.73 -17.76
C VAL A 66 14.86 6.84 -19.18
N VAL A 67 15.61 7.52 -20.05
CA VAL A 67 15.30 7.66 -21.47
C VAL A 67 16.38 6.95 -22.28
N VAL A 68 15.96 6.08 -23.21
CA VAL A 68 16.83 5.30 -24.10
C VAL A 68 16.32 5.36 -25.54
N LYS A 69 17.12 4.86 -26.49
CA LYS A 69 16.69 4.74 -27.90
C LYS A 69 16.19 3.34 -28.23
N PRO A 70 15.40 3.17 -29.31
CA PRO A 70 15.03 1.85 -29.82
C PRO A 70 16.24 0.94 -30.03
N GLY A 71 16.16 -0.29 -29.55
CA GLY A 71 17.20 -1.31 -29.58
C GLY A 71 18.21 -1.24 -28.43
N GLU A 72 18.20 -0.19 -27.61
CA GLU A 72 19.07 -0.10 -26.43
C GLU A 72 18.52 -0.93 -25.25
N ALA A 73 19.40 -1.17 -24.27
CA ALA A 73 19.07 -1.96 -23.09
C ALA A 73 19.23 -1.15 -21.80
N VAL A 74 18.38 -1.46 -20.81
CA VAL A 74 18.44 -0.92 -19.45
C VAL A 74 18.76 -2.07 -18.49
N LEU A 75 19.73 -1.85 -17.60
CA LEU A 75 19.97 -2.71 -16.46
C LEU A 75 19.11 -2.23 -15.28
N ILE A 76 18.17 -3.06 -14.84
CA ILE A 76 17.48 -2.88 -13.57
C ILE A 76 18.27 -3.66 -12.53
N LYS A 77 19.04 -2.93 -11.73
CA LYS A 77 20.04 -3.46 -10.81
C LYS A 77 19.44 -3.59 -9.42
N MET A 78 19.53 -4.75 -8.80
CA MET A 78 19.21 -4.92 -7.38
C MET A 78 20.41 -4.47 -6.54
N THR A 79 20.26 -3.41 -5.75
CA THR A 79 21.39 -2.75 -5.07
C THR A 79 21.18 -2.55 -3.59
N ASP A 80 20.23 -1.68 -3.21
CA ASP A 80 20.06 -1.21 -1.83
C ASP A 80 18.70 -1.66 -1.28
N THR A 81 18.51 -2.98 -1.29
CA THR A 81 17.29 -3.65 -0.85
C THR A 81 17.62 -4.62 0.28
N ASN A 82 16.83 -4.60 1.35
CA ASN A 82 17.00 -5.52 2.48
C ASN A 82 16.32 -6.89 2.25
N THR A 83 15.46 -6.96 1.25
CA THR A 83 14.61 -8.11 0.92
C THR A 83 14.59 -8.38 -0.57
N ASP A 84 13.90 -9.46 -0.95
CA ASP A 84 13.67 -9.79 -2.34
C ASP A 84 12.55 -8.91 -2.94
N HIS A 85 12.70 -8.53 -4.22
CA HIS A 85 11.72 -7.74 -4.94
C HIS A 85 11.38 -8.42 -6.27
N THR A 86 10.37 -7.89 -6.95
CA THR A 86 10.05 -8.30 -8.33
C THR A 86 10.17 -7.11 -9.25
N ILE A 87 10.48 -7.41 -10.50
CA ILE A 87 10.49 -6.50 -11.64
C ILE A 87 9.40 -7.01 -12.57
N THR A 88 8.26 -6.34 -12.56
CA THR A 88 7.07 -6.75 -13.32
C THR A 88 6.59 -5.59 -14.19
N SER A 89 6.32 -5.86 -15.47
CA SER A 89 5.73 -4.88 -16.38
C SER A 89 4.30 -4.57 -15.96
N LEU A 90 4.03 -3.29 -15.71
CA LEU A 90 2.70 -2.78 -15.41
C LEU A 90 2.01 -2.24 -16.67
N ALA A 91 2.77 -1.56 -17.53
CA ALA A 91 2.31 -1.04 -18.81
C ALA A 91 3.46 -1.00 -19.83
N TRP A 92 3.19 -1.33 -21.09
CA TRP A 92 4.19 -1.36 -22.17
C TRP A 92 3.55 -1.14 -23.55
N GLN A 93 4.39 -1.03 -24.58
CA GLN A 93 3.92 -0.86 -25.95
C GLN A 93 3.40 -2.17 -26.56
N PRO A 94 2.19 -2.19 -27.17
CA PRO A 94 1.64 -3.39 -27.80
C PRO A 94 2.60 -4.06 -28.80
N GLY A 95 2.83 -5.35 -28.58
CA GLY A 95 3.70 -6.19 -29.41
C GLY A 95 5.20 -5.83 -29.35
N ALA A 96 5.67 -5.14 -28.29
CA ALA A 96 7.10 -5.00 -28.03
C ALA A 96 7.75 -6.37 -27.79
N ASP A 97 8.98 -6.55 -28.27
CA ASP A 97 9.71 -7.82 -28.13
C ASP A 97 10.04 -8.09 -26.65
N LYS A 98 9.81 -9.33 -26.20
CA LYS A 98 10.09 -9.79 -24.83
C LYS A 98 9.37 -9.00 -23.74
N PHE A 99 8.16 -8.53 -24.03
CA PHE A 99 7.23 -8.00 -23.03
C PHE A 99 5.96 -8.85 -22.95
N PRO A 100 5.36 -8.99 -21.76
CA PRO A 100 5.78 -8.40 -20.48
C PRO A 100 7.02 -9.06 -19.87
N VAL A 101 7.76 -8.29 -19.08
CA VAL A 101 8.70 -8.83 -18.09
C VAL A 101 7.88 -9.17 -16.84
N ASP A 102 7.86 -10.43 -16.42
CA ASP A 102 7.14 -10.84 -15.23
C ASP A 102 7.96 -11.87 -14.45
N GLN A 103 8.28 -11.57 -13.20
CA GLN A 103 8.97 -12.50 -12.31
C GLN A 103 7.95 -13.31 -11.52
N GLU A 104 8.00 -14.64 -11.68
CA GLU A 104 7.13 -15.56 -10.93
C GLU A 104 7.40 -15.53 -9.42
N LYS A 105 8.63 -15.21 -9.01
CA LYS A 105 9.04 -15.10 -7.61
C LYS A 105 9.87 -13.85 -7.35
N PRO A 106 9.78 -13.29 -6.13
CA PRO A 106 10.72 -12.28 -5.67
C PRO A 106 12.15 -12.82 -5.69
N SER A 107 13.11 -11.96 -6.05
CA SER A 107 14.54 -12.29 -6.01
C SER A 107 15.38 -11.03 -5.81
N ASN A 108 16.67 -11.22 -5.59
CA ASN A 108 17.70 -10.19 -5.61
C ASN A 108 18.47 -10.15 -6.95
N ALA A 109 17.94 -10.79 -8.00
CA ALA A 109 18.60 -10.85 -9.30
C ALA A 109 18.41 -9.56 -10.09
N SER A 110 19.50 -9.05 -10.67
CA SER A 110 19.45 -7.93 -11.62
C SER A 110 18.99 -8.39 -13.00
N VAL A 111 18.22 -7.56 -13.69
CA VAL A 111 17.64 -7.86 -15.01
C VAL A 111 18.10 -6.85 -16.04
N THR A 112 18.60 -7.32 -17.19
CA THR A 112 18.89 -6.47 -18.35
C THR A 112 17.82 -6.68 -19.40
N GLN A 113 17.07 -5.62 -19.72
CA GLN A 113 15.99 -5.67 -20.72
C GLN A 113 16.32 -4.76 -21.92
N THR A 114 16.11 -5.27 -23.13
CA THR A 114 16.18 -4.48 -24.37
C THR A 114 14.80 -3.95 -24.73
N PHE A 115 14.75 -2.75 -25.31
CA PHE A 115 13.50 -2.10 -25.69
C PHE A 115 13.53 -1.75 -27.18
N ASP A 116 12.66 -2.37 -27.98
CA ASP A 116 12.67 -2.28 -29.44
C ASP A 116 11.72 -1.23 -30.01
N LYS A 117 10.63 -0.91 -29.31
CA LYS A 117 9.60 0.02 -29.77
C LYS A 117 9.63 1.35 -29.02
N PRO A 118 9.50 2.50 -29.72
CA PRO A 118 9.29 3.79 -29.06
C PRO A 118 8.05 3.79 -28.18
N GLY A 119 8.14 4.45 -27.02
CA GLY A 119 7.02 4.61 -26.09
C GLY A 119 7.40 4.43 -24.62
N LEU A 120 6.38 4.48 -23.76
CA LEU A 120 6.51 4.32 -22.31
C LEU A 120 6.41 2.85 -21.89
N TYR A 121 7.30 2.47 -20.98
CA TYR A 121 7.33 1.18 -20.29
C TYR A 121 7.40 1.43 -18.78
N VAL A 122 6.45 0.88 -18.03
CA VAL A 122 6.34 1.06 -16.58
C VAL A 122 6.52 -0.28 -15.89
N PHE A 123 7.37 -0.30 -14.86
CA PHE A 123 7.66 -1.45 -14.02
C PHE A 123 7.12 -1.23 -12.61
N THR A 124 6.76 -2.33 -11.95
CA THR A 124 6.39 -2.37 -10.54
C THR A 124 6.89 -3.62 -9.83
N CYS A 125 6.85 -3.61 -8.51
CA CYS A 125 7.08 -4.78 -7.66
C CYS A 125 5.72 -5.36 -7.22
N LYS A 126 5.39 -6.61 -7.54
CA LYS A 126 4.17 -7.28 -7.07
C LYS A 126 4.14 -7.50 -5.55
N VAL A 127 5.32 -7.60 -4.92
CA VAL A 127 5.44 -7.62 -3.45
C VAL A 127 5.09 -6.24 -2.89
N HIS A 128 5.58 -5.16 -3.51
CA HIS A 128 5.37 -3.79 -3.07
C HIS A 128 4.76 -2.95 -4.20
N PRO A 129 3.44 -3.06 -4.46
CA PRO A 129 2.81 -2.62 -5.72
C PRO A 129 2.74 -1.10 -5.97
N TYR A 130 3.43 -0.30 -5.17
CA TYR A 130 3.64 1.14 -5.37
C TYR A 130 5.10 1.50 -5.66
N MET A 131 6.01 0.54 -5.64
CA MET A 131 7.35 0.72 -6.21
C MET A 131 7.17 0.85 -7.71
N PHE A 132 7.49 2.02 -8.28
CA PHE A 132 7.38 2.26 -9.72
C PHE A 132 8.70 2.74 -10.30
N GLY A 133 8.98 2.27 -11.52
CA GLY A 133 10.08 2.74 -12.36
C GLY A 133 9.61 2.81 -13.80
N ALA A 134 10.24 3.66 -14.61
CA ALA A 134 9.86 3.80 -16.01
C ALA A 134 11.07 3.89 -16.94
N VAL A 135 10.86 3.38 -18.15
CA VAL A 135 11.76 3.57 -19.29
C VAL A 135 10.94 4.22 -20.40
N VAL A 136 11.42 5.35 -20.90
CA VAL A 136 10.91 5.97 -22.12
C VAL A 136 11.86 5.65 -23.25
N VAL A 137 11.33 5.00 -24.28
CA VAL A 137 12.07 4.71 -25.51
C VAL A 137 11.75 5.80 -26.50
N ASP A 138 12.69 6.71 -26.71
CA ASP A 138 12.50 7.93 -27.51
C ASP A 138 12.99 7.72 -28.94
N ASP A 139 12.12 7.91 -29.94
CA ASP A 139 12.54 7.99 -31.34
C ASP A 139 13.07 9.40 -31.61
N PRO A 140 14.37 9.57 -31.89
CA PRO A 140 14.94 10.90 -32.12
C PRO A 140 14.36 11.62 -33.35
N LYS A 141 13.54 10.95 -34.17
CA LYS A 141 12.84 11.53 -35.33
C LYS A 141 11.53 12.22 -34.97
N THR A 142 11.01 12.02 -33.75
CA THR A 142 9.74 12.62 -33.31
C THR A 142 9.98 13.87 -32.45
N GLU A 143 8.94 14.70 -32.35
CA GLU A 143 8.93 15.83 -31.43
C GLU A 143 8.36 15.42 -30.08
N GLY A 144 8.96 15.90 -28.97
CA GLY A 144 8.62 15.45 -27.62
C GLY A 144 9.26 14.11 -27.26
N LEU A 145 8.99 13.64 -26.04
CA LEU A 145 9.32 12.27 -25.61
C LEU A 145 8.23 11.30 -26.04
N ASP A 146 8.60 10.19 -26.67
CA ASP A 146 7.62 9.18 -27.10
C ASP A 146 7.03 8.39 -25.92
N ILE A 147 5.73 8.58 -25.68
CA ILE A 147 4.93 7.77 -24.75
C ILE A 147 4.19 6.64 -25.50
N GLY A 148 4.10 6.75 -26.83
CA GLY A 148 3.37 5.83 -27.71
C GLY A 148 1.91 6.24 -27.89
N GLY A 149 1.20 5.64 -28.85
CA GLY A 149 -0.23 5.92 -29.09
C GLY A 149 -1.19 5.09 -28.25
N GLU A 150 -0.72 3.95 -27.76
CA GLU A 150 -1.50 2.99 -26.97
C GLU A 150 -0.58 2.30 -25.97
N LEU A 151 -1.11 1.98 -24.78
CA LEU A 151 -0.44 1.17 -23.77
C LEU A 151 -1.20 -0.13 -23.57
N GLN A 152 -0.47 -1.24 -23.59
CA GLN A 152 -0.94 -2.52 -23.08
C GLN A 152 -0.65 -2.58 -21.58
N LEU A 153 -1.69 -2.76 -20.77
CA LEU A 153 -1.59 -2.93 -19.33
C LEU A 153 -1.37 -4.40 -18.98
N VAL A 154 -0.84 -4.67 -17.78
CA VAL A 154 -0.65 -6.04 -17.26
C VAL A 154 -1.95 -6.86 -17.17
N THR A 155 -3.09 -6.18 -17.14
CA THR A 155 -4.43 -6.78 -17.23
C THR A 155 -4.75 -7.34 -18.61
N GLY A 156 -3.91 -7.08 -19.62
CA GLY A 156 -4.18 -7.36 -21.03
C GLY A 156 -5.02 -6.27 -21.71
N ALA A 157 -5.58 -5.31 -20.96
CA ALA A 157 -6.31 -4.18 -21.52
C ALA A 157 -5.38 -3.28 -22.34
N LYS A 158 -5.91 -2.72 -23.43
CA LYS A 158 -5.21 -1.74 -24.26
C LYS A 158 -5.92 -0.40 -24.15
N VAL A 159 -5.17 0.65 -23.84
CA VAL A 159 -5.71 1.99 -23.61
C VAL A 159 -4.96 3.01 -24.47
N PRO A 160 -5.65 3.90 -25.20
CA PRO A 160 -5.00 5.03 -25.87
C PRO A 160 -4.24 5.88 -24.84
N THR A 161 -3.03 6.32 -25.16
CA THR A 161 -2.25 7.19 -24.26
C THR A 161 -2.87 8.59 -24.09
N THR A 162 -3.78 8.96 -24.99
CA THR A 162 -4.60 10.16 -24.92
C THR A 162 -5.78 10.06 -23.95
N SER A 163 -6.10 8.85 -23.46
CA SER A 163 -7.20 8.60 -22.53
C SER A 163 -7.01 9.26 -21.16
N ASP A 164 -8.11 9.48 -20.44
CA ASP A 164 -8.09 9.98 -19.07
C ASP A 164 -7.32 9.04 -18.13
N ILE A 165 -7.55 7.73 -18.22
CA ILE A 165 -6.85 6.77 -17.35
C ILE A 165 -5.33 6.77 -17.57
N ALA A 166 -4.86 6.87 -18.82
CA ALA A 166 -3.43 6.94 -19.11
C ALA A 166 -2.78 8.21 -18.53
N LYS A 167 -3.45 9.36 -18.66
CA LYS A 167 -3.01 10.63 -18.07
C LYS A 167 -3.00 10.60 -16.54
N LYS A 168 -4.01 9.96 -15.92
CA LYS A 168 -4.06 9.75 -14.46
C LYS A 168 -2.90 8.87 -13.99
N LEU A 169 -2.65 7.75 -14.67
CA LEU A 169 -1.52 6.87 -14.36
C LEU A 169 -0.18 7.61 -14.48
N LEU A 170 0.00 8.41 -15.54
CA LEU A 170 1.22 9.21 -15.73
C LEU A 170 1.42 10.25 -14.62
N ARG A 171 0.38 11.00 -14.24
CA ARG A 171 0.46 11.93 -13.10
C ARG A 171 0.78 11.19 -11.80
N THR A 172 0.11 10.07 -11.55
CA THR A 172 0.30 9.25 -10.35
C THR A 172 1.71 8.68 -10.27
N PHE A 173 2.32 8.29 -11.40
CA PHE A 173 3.72 7.88 -11.44
C PHE A 173 4.62 8.97 -10.84
N PHE A 174 4.54 10.21 -11.32
CA PHE A 174 5.33 11.31 -10.78
C PHE A 174 5.03 11.61 -9.31
N VAL A 175 3.75 11.63 -8.90
CA VAL A 175 3.40 11.83 -7.49
C VAL A 175 3.99 10.72 -6.62
N ALA A 176 3.88 9.46 -7.03
CA ALA A 176 4.39 8.32 -6.26
C ALA A 176 5.92 8.34 -6.16
N THR A 177 6.61 8.67 -7.24
CA THR A 177 8.08 8.60 -7.35
C THR A 177 8.78 9.94 -7.13
N THR A 178 8.12 10.92 -6.52
CA THR A 178 8.73 12.23 -6.21
C THR A 178 8.14 12.75 -4.92
N PRO A 179 8.82 12.51 -3.77
CA PRO A 179 8.29 12.92 -2.46
C PRO A 179 7.99 14.40 -2.30
N ALA A 180 8.65 15.28 -3.07
CA ALA A 180 8.37 16.71 -3.08
C ALA A 180 6.96 17.06 -3.64
N LEU A 181 6.32 16.13 -4.36
CA LEU A 181 4.96 16.29 -4.88
C LEU A 181 3.89 15.70 -3.96
N TRP A 182 4.27 15.10 -2.81
CA TRP A 182 3.31 14.56 -1.86
C TRP A 182 2.53 15.68 -1.15
N ARG A 183 1.29 15.35 -0.75
CA ARG A 183 0.38 16.32 -0.16
C ARG A 183 0.69 16.53 1.32
N ASP A 184 1.37 17.62 1.62
CA ASP A 184 1.68 18.02 3.00
C ASP A 184 0.64 19.00 3.56
N TYR A 185 -0.20 18.52 4.47
CA TYR A 185 -1.26 19.29 5.13
C TYR A 185 -0.75 20.37 6.09
N ARG A 186 0.56 20.47 6.34
CA ARG A 186 1.17 21.64 7.00
C ARG A 186 1.20 22.87 6.10
N GLN A 187 1.12 22.68 4.78
CA GLN A 187 1.06 23.74 3.79
C GLN A 187 -0.40 24.13 3.51
N PRO A 188 -0.68 25.39 3.12
CA PRO A 188 -2.05 25.85 2.86
C PRO A 188 -2.70 25.18 1.63
N LYS A 189 -1.88 24.67 0.70
CA LYS A 189 -2.34 24.02 -0.53
C LYS A 189 -1.39 22.91 -0.94
N TRP A 190 -1.93 21.93 -1.63
CA TRP A 190 -1.19 20.93 -2.37
C TRP A 190 -0.89 21.45 -3.77
N GLU A 191 0.36 21.32 -4.19
CA GLU A 191 0.84 21.75 -5.51
C GLU A 191 1.58 20.60 -6.17
N VAL A 192 1.00 20.02 -7.22
CA VAL A 192 1.70 19.08 -8.09
C VAL A 192 2.16 19.86 -9.32
N LYS A 193 3.42 20.30 -9.31
CA LYS A 193 4.02 21.05 -10.40
C LYS A 193 4.90 20.13 -11.23
N LEU A 194 4.42 19.76 -12.41
CA LEU A 194 5.16 18.94 -13.35
C LEU A 194 5.92 19.83 -14.36
N PRO A 195 7.09 19.38 -14.84
CA PRO A 195 7.95 20.22 -15.67
C PRO A 195 7.37 20.44 -17.07
N ASP A 196 7.78 21.56 -17.68
CA ASP A 196 7.48 21.84 -19.08
C ASP A 196 8.28 20.91 -20.01
N LEU A 197 7.63 19.84 -20.45
CA LEU A 197 8.23 18.77 -21.25
C LEU A 197 7.21 18.28 -22.27
N GLY A 198 7.55 18.41 -23.56
CA GLY A 198 6.73 17.90 -24.64
C GLY A 198 6.69 16.37 -24.66
N LEU A 199 5.50 15.80 -24.79
CA LEU A 199 5.23 14.36 -24.87
C LEU A 199 4.49 14.06 -26.17
N ASN A 200 4.95 13.02 -26.87
CA ASN A 200 4.32 12.46 -28.04
C ASN A 200 3.44 11.26 -27.68
N LEU A 201 2.13 11.41 -27.83
CA LEU A 201 1.11 10.39 -27.56
C LEU A 201 0.65 9.73 -28.86
N GLY A 202 1.59 9.23 -29.67
CA GLY A 202 1.29 8.61 -30.96
C GLY A 202 0.82 9.59 -32.03
N GLY A 203 1.47 10.75 -32.10
CA GLY A 203 1.19 11.85 -33.03
C GLY A 203 0.50 13.04 -32.39
N ALA A 204 -0.22 12.84 -31.28
CA ALA A 204 -0.75 13.94 -30.48
C ALA A 204 0.34 14.50 -29.54
N GLN A 205 0.44 15.82 -29.44
CA GLN A 205 1.42 16.48 -28.58
C GLN A 205 0.73 17.07 -27.35
N ILE A 206 1.29 16.81 -26.17
CA ILE A 206 0.92 17.52 -24.93
C ILE A 206 2.18 17.97 -24.21
N ASN A 207 2.05 18.96 -23.34
CA ASN A 207 3.09 19.24 -22.35
C ASN A 207 2.75 18.50 -21.05
N LEU A 208 3.73 17.84 -20.43
CA LEU A 208 3.57 17.18 -19.12
C LEU A 208 3.05 18.15 -18.04
N SER A 209 3.41 19.43 -18.10
CA SER A 209 2.94 20.46 -17.17
C SER A 209 1.42 20.66 -17.23
N ALA A 210 0.75 20.31 -18.33
CA ALA A 210 -0.71 20.31 -18.45
C ALA A 210 -1.38 19.29 -17.52
N LEU A 211 -0.61 18.33 -16.98
CA LEU A 211 -1.08 17.39 -15.96
C LEU A 211 -0.84 17.90 -14.53
N SER A 212 -0.33 19.12 -14.32
CA SER A 212 -0.20 19.71 -12.99
C SER A 212 -1.56 19.93 -12.32
N LEU A 213 -1.59 20.01 -10.99
CA LEU A 213 -2.80 20.34 -10.22
C LEU A 213 -2.48 21.16 -8.97
N SER A 214 -3.51 21.83 -8.45
CA SER A 214 -3.48 22.52 -7.16
C SER A 214 -4.80 22.30 -6.42
N ALA A 215 -4.74 22.08 -5.11
CA ALA A 215 -5.92 21.90 -4.27
C ALA A 215 -5.68 22.51 -2.86
N PRO A 216 -6.70 23.11 -2.21
CA PRO A 216 -6.54 23.62 -0.86
C PRO A 216 -6.33 22.48 0.15
N ASN A 217 -5.53 22.70 1.18
CA ASN A 217 -5.46 21.80 2.33
C ASN A 217 -6.38 22.31 3.42
N THR A 218 -7.25 21.44 3.93
CA THR A 218 -8.19 21.78 4.99
C THR A 218 -8.25 20.62 5.96
N LEU A 219 -7.78 20.86 7.18
CA LEU A 219 -7.96 19.95 8.29
C LEU A 219 -9.36 20.09 8.86
N LEU A 220 -9.89 19.00 9.39
CA LEU A 220 -11.23 18.94 9.95
C LEU A 220 -11.21 18.05 11.18
N THR A 221 -11.79 18.51 12.28
CA THR A 221 -11.90 17.72 13.51
C THR A 221 -13.32 17.17 13.66
N PRO A 222 -13.51 15.86 13.84
CA PRO A 222 -14.83 15.29 14.09
C PRO A 222 -15.48 15.90 15.34
N LYS A 223 -16.76 16.26 15.23
CA LYS A 223 -17.53 16.83 16.35
C LYS A 223 -17.79 15.83 17.47
N THR A 224 -17.99 14.57 17.13
CA THR A 224 -18.21 13.49 18.09
C THR A 224 -16.89 12.76 18.30
N PRO A 225 -16.38 12.67 19.54
CA PRO A 225 -15.19 11.87 19.85
C PRO A 225 -15.33 10.41 19.41
N GLY A 226 -14.21 9.79 19.05
CA GLY A 226 -14.08 8.33 19.07
C GLY A 226 -13.92 7.79 20.49
N VAL A 227 -13.74 6.48 20.60
CA VAL A 227 -13.34 5.80 21.84
C VAL A 227 -11.96 5.20 21.62
N GLY A 228 -11.04 5.52 22.52
CA GLY A 228 -9.67 4.99 22.52
C GLY A 228 -8.72 5.75 21.62
N GLU A 229 -7.97 5.03 20.79
CA GLU A 229 -6.87 5.58 20.02
C GLU A 229 -6.78 4.96 18.62
N VAL A 230 -6.00 5.59 17.75
CA VAL A 230 -5.71 5.10 16.40
C VAL A 230 -4.22 5.17 16.15
N TRP A 231 -3.62 4.02 15.85
CA TRP A 231 -2.25 3.91 15.39
C TRP A 231 -2.19 3.93 13.87
N VAL A 232 -1.28 4.70 13.30
CA VAL A 232 -1.05 4.80 11.86
C VAL A 232 0.42 4.58 11.57
N ASN A 233 0.75 3.63 10.71
CA ASN A 233 2.09 3.44 10.20
C ASN A 233 2.43 4.56 9.21
N THR A 234 3.15 5.56 9.70
CA THR A 234 3.77 6.61 8.90
C THR A 234 5.07 6.06 8.31
N GLN A 235 4.89 5.09 7.40
CA GLN A 235 5.92 4.19 6.90
C GLN A 235 7.11 4.90 6.25
N PHE A 236 6.94 6.11 5.74
CA PHE A 236 7.95 6.82 4.97
C PHE A 236 8.71 7.87 5.77
N GLU A 237 8.45 8.03 7.07
CA GLU A 237 9.13 9.05 7.88
C GLU A 237 10.63 8.79 8.04
N GLY A 238 11.45 9.78 7.67
CA GLY A 238 12.87 9.78 8.01
C GLY A 238 13.05 10.18 9.47
N VAL A 239 13.96 9.52 10.19
CA VAL A 239 14.25 9.80 11.60
C VAL A 239 15.76 9.88 11.81
N SER A 240 16.22 10.88 12.56
CA SER A 240 17.63 11.01 12.95
C SER A 240 18.10 9.75 13.70
N GLY A 241 19.26 9.21 13.30
CA GLY A 241 19.81 7.99 13.90
C GLY A 241 19.34 6.68 13.25
N LYS A 242 18.41 6.74 12.28
CA LYS A 242 18.03 5.59 11.44
C LYS A 242 18.60 5.73 10.03
N THR A 243 18.93 4.59 9.42
CA THR A 243 19.22 4.51 7.98
C THR A 243 18.00 4.06 7.18
N LYS A 244 17.00 3.46 7.85
CA LYS A 244 15.73 3.00 7.25
C LYS A 244 14.55 3.87 7.70
N PHE A 245 13.48 3.86 6.93
CA PHE A 245 12.35 4.79 7.11
C PHE A 245 11.24 4.18 7.98
N GLY A 246 10.44 5.09 8.54
CA GLY A 246 9.11 4.83 9.07
C GLY A 246 8.99 4.82 10.60
N THR A 247 7.78 5.16 11.07
CA THR A 247 7.38 5.11 12.47
C THR A 247 5.94 4.63 12.59
N ALA A 248 5.48 4.35 13.82
CA ALA A 248 4.06 4.19 14.14
C ALA A 248 3.57 5.42 14.94
N THR A 249 2.60 6.15 14.40
CA THR A 249 2.05 7.39 14.97
C THR A 249 0.74 7.10 15.70
N GLN A 250 0.61 7.58 16.94
CA GLN A 250 -0.57 7.41 17.80
C GLN A 250 -1.40 8.69 17.82
N ILE A 251 -2.68 8.58 17.48
CA ILE A 251 -3.71 9.62 17.62
C ILE A 251 -4.68 9.21 18.72
N ASP A 252 -4.99 10.11 19.64
CA ASP A 252 -6.07 9.93 20.62
C ASP A 252 -7.42 10.21 19.94
N ALA A 253 -8.32 9.24 19.93
CA ALA A 253 -9.60 9.38 19.26
C ALA A 253 -10.61 10.23 20.07
N ALA A 254 -10.35 10.47 21.37
CA ALA A 254 -11.21 11.27 22.21
C ALA A 254 -11.06 12.77 21.96
N ASP A 255 -9.85 13.23 21.62
CA ASP A 255 -9.54 14.65 21.36
C ASP A 255 -8.89 14.92 19.99
N TRP A 256 -8.61 13.87 19.21
CA TRP A 256 -8.00 13.91 17.88
C TRP A 256 -6.59 14.48 17.82
N THR A 257 -5.86 14.45 18.94
CA THR A 257 -4.49 14.93 19.01
C THR A 257 -3.47 13.81 18.79
N LEU A 258 -2.36 14.16 18.15
CA LEU A 258 -1.19 13.28 18.06
C LEU A 258 -0.52 13.20 19.44
N LYS A 259 -0.36 11.98 19.96
CA LYS A 259 0.21 11.72 21.30
C LYS A 259 1.65 11.26 21.26
N LYS A 260 2.00 10.38 20.31
CA LYS A 260 3.29 9.69 20.31
C LYS A 260 3.68 9.18 18.92
N LYS A 261 4.98 8.97 18.72
CA LYS A 261 5.54 8.16 17.62
C LYS A 261 6.48 7.09 18.17
N VAL A 262 6.28 5.84 17.78
CA VAL A 262 7.22 4.74 18.03
C VAL A 262 8.17 4.66 16.84
N LYS A 263 9.43 5.05 17.07
CA LYS A 263 10.42 5.26 16.01
C LYS A 263 11.30 4.03 15.71
N GLY A 264 11.51 3.18 16.72
CA GLY A 264 12.39 2.02 16.64
C GLY A 264 13.82 2.37 16.18
N VAL A 265 14.42 3.41 16.78
CA VAL A 265 15.74 3.94 16.38
C VAL A 265 16.83 2.90 16.58
N GLU A 266 16.92 2.30 17.77
CA GLU A 266 17.93 1.29 18.11
C GLU A 266 17.82 0.04 17.21
N GLN A 267 16.58 -0.36 16.87
CA GLN A 267 16.32 -1.52 16.02
C GLN A 267 16.42 -1.19 14.53
N ASN A 268 16.61 0.09 14.19
CA ASN A 268 16.54 0.60 12.82
C ASN A 268 15.30 0.05 12.08
N MET A 269 14.13 0.19 12.72
CA MET A 269 12.85 -0.35 12.23
C MET A 269 12.61 0.11 10.79
N ASN A 270 12.28 -0.82 9.89
CA ASN A 270 12.31 -0.58 8.46
C ASN A 270 10.92 -0.75 7.82
N ASN A 271 10.34 0.37 7.40
CA ASN A 271 9.08 0.47 6.69
C ASN A 271 7.96 -0.35 7.39
N PRO A 272 7.53 0.04 8.61
CA PRO A 272 6.43 -0.59 9.32
C PRO A 272 5.18 -0.60 8.43
N HIS A 273 4.52 -1.75 8.25
CA HIS A 273 3.41 -1.88 7.31
C HIS A 273 2.07 -2.16 7.97
N ASN A 274 1.95 -3.20 8.79
CA ASN A 274 0.71 -3.56 9.48
C ASN A 274 0.95 -3.73 10.98
N MET A 275 -0.08 -3.44 11.78
CA MET A 275 -0.08 -3.58 13.23
C MET A 275 -1.24 -4.44 13.69
N TRP A 276 -1.03 -5.21 14.74
CA TRP A 276 -2.10 -5.91 15.46
C TRP A 276 -1.76 -6.08 16.94
N PRO A 277 -2.72 -6.02 17.87
CA PRO A 277 -2.45 -6.11 19.29
C PRO A 277 -2.65 -7.51 19.86
N ASP A 278 -2.19 -7.71 21.09
CA ASP A 278 -2.65 -8.80 21.94
C ASP A 278 -4.02 -8.49 22.60
N PRO A 279 -4.73 -9.48 23.18
CA PRO A 279 -6.04 -9.25 23.81
C PRO A 279 -6.05 -8.28 25.00
N THR A 280 -4.90 -7.99 25.62
CA THR A 280 -4.81 -7.00 26.69
C THR A 280 -4.56 -5.57 26.18
N TYR A 281 -4.25 -5.42 24.89
CA TYR A 281 -3.73 -4.19 24.28
C TYR A 281 -2.46 -3.66 24.96
N LYS A 282 -1.67 -4.53 25.57
CA LYS A 282 -0.37 -4.16 26.13
C LYS A 282 0.70 -4.16 25.04
N TYR A 283 0.65 -5.14 24.16
CA TYR A 283 1.63 -5.36 23.11
C TYR A 283 1.02 -5.07 21.74
N ILE A 284 1.75 -4.34 20.90
CA ILE A 284 1.48 -4.19 19.47
C ILE A 284 2.56 -4.92 18.68
N TYR A 285 2.13 -5.77 17.77
CA TYR A 285 2.94 -6.51 16.81
C TYR A 285 3.00 -5.74 15.50
N GLN A 286 4.20 -5.42 15.04
CA GLN A 286 4.49 -4.56 13.89
C GLN A 286 5.29 -5.33 12.84
N THR A 287 4.74 -5.45 11.64
CA THR A 287 5.48 -6.03 10.50
C THR A 287 6.41 -4.98 9.87
N GLU A 288 7.61 -5.39 9.48
CA GLU A 288 8.58 -4.56 8.75
C GLU A 288 8.71 -5.05 7.31
N TRP A 289 7.94 -4.46 6.39
CA TRP A 289 7.65 -5.07 5.09
C TRP A 289 8.77 -4.96 4.05
N PHE A 290 9.73 -4.06 4.25
CA PHE A 290 10.98 -4.00 3.48
C PHE A 290 12.12 -4.71 4.23
N ASP A 291 11.77 -5.55 5.21
CA ASP A 291 12.70 -6.30 6.02
C ASP A 291 12.21 -7.74 6.19
N LYS A 292 12.83 -8.49 7.09
CA LYS A 292 12.47 -9.86 7.42
C LYS A 292 11.86 -10.00 8.80
N ARG A 293 11.47 -8.87 9.41
CA ARG A 293 11.33 -8.73 10.86
C ARG A 293 9.90 -8.44 11.31
N LEU A 294 9.56 -8.99 12.48
CA LEU A 294 8.40 -8.60 13.29
C LEU A 294 8.93 -7.93 14.56
N THR A 295 8.43 -6.74 14.85
CA THR A 295 8.76 -5.97 16.06
C THR A 295 7.57 -5.98 17.01
N THR A 296 7.81 -6.20 18.30
CA THR A 296 6.81 -6.07 19.37
C THR A 296 7.16 -4.86 20.22
N PHE A 297 6.21 -3.97 20.45
CA PHE A 297 6.39 -2.82 21.34
C PHE A 297 5.26 -2.72 22.36
N ASP A 298 5.59 -2.16 23.52
CA ASP A 298 4.63 -1.84 24.57
C ASP A 298 3.81 -0.60 24.14
N ARG A 299 2.48 -0.73 24.09
CA ARG A 299 1.56 0.33 23.62
C ARG A 299 1.69 1.61 24.44
N GLU A 300 1.76 1.48 25.78
CA GLU A 300 1.69 2.60 26.72
C GLU A 300 2.99 3.40 26.78
N SER A 301 4.14 2.73 26.84
CA SER A 301 5.45 3.38 26.87
C SER A 301 6.00 3.67 25.48
N GLY A 302 5.57 2.93 24.46
CA GLY A 302 6.17 2.95 23.12
C GLY A 302 7.55 2.27 23.04
N LYS A 303 7.98 1.59 24.10
CA LYS A 303 9.26 0.89 24.14
C LYS A 303 9.20 -0.34 23.24
N VAL A 304 10.18 -0.46 22.33
CA VAL A 304 10.39 -1.71 21.58
C VAL A 304 10.93 -2.77 22.54
N LEU A 305 10.25 -3.91 22.61
CA LEU A 305 10.53 -4.99 23.55
C LEU A 305 11.29 -6.13 22.87
N ASN A 306 10.91 -6.43 21.63
CA ASN A 306 11.45 -7.55 20.88
C ASN A 306 11.42 -7.25 19.38
N THR A 307 12.44 -7.72 18.66
CA THR A 307 12.48 -7.72 17.20
C THR A 307 13.07 -9.04 16.74
N GLN A 308 12.35 -9.77 15.90
CA GLN A 308 12.76 -11.10 15.46
C GLN A 308 12.58 -11.29 13.96
N VAL A 309 13.36 -12.19 13.37
CA VAL A 309 13.21 -12.58 11.97
C VAL A 309 12.06 -13.58 11.83
N VAL A 310 11.16 -13.35 10.87
CA VAL A 310 9.97 -14.18 10.58
C VAL A 310 9.89 -14.67 9.14
N GLY A 311 10.59 -14.01 8.21
CA GLY A 311 10.62 -14.36 6.78
C GLY A 311 10.65 -13.13 5.89
N GLN A 312 10.76 -13.31 4.58
CA GLN A 312 10.87 -12.20 3.62
C GLN A 312 9.59 -11.37 3.53
N ASN A 313 9.71 -10.05 3.69
CA ASN A 313 8.62 -9.09 3.49
C ASN A 313 7.35 -9.45 4.29
N PRO A 314 7.42 -9.52 5.64
CA PRO A 314 6.22 -9.74 6.43
C PRO A 314 5.25 -8.58 6.17
N SER A 315 4.07 -8.90 5.64
CA SER A 315 3.10 -7.89 5.20
C SER A 315 2.12 -7.61 6.33
N HIS A 316 1.28 -8.57 6.68
CA HIS A 316 0.24 -8.44 7.70
C HIS A 316 0.41 -9.43 8.84
N VAL A 317 0.01 -9.01 10.04
CA VAL A 317 -0.08 -9.83 11.25
C VAL A 317 -1.49 -9.76 11.83
N MET A 318 -2.02 -10.88 12.31
CA MET A 318 -3.28 -10.93 13.05
C MET A 318 -3.22 -11.98 14.16
N THR A 319 -3.87 -11.73 15.29
CA THR A 319 -4.02 -12.72 16.37
C THR A 319 -5.30 -13.53 16.20
N SER A 320 -5.28 -14.81 16.58
CA SER A 320 -6.49 -15.63 16.63
C SER A 320 -7.38 -15.20 17.80
N PRO A 321 -8.70 -15.04 17.60
CA PRO A 321 -9.63 -14.71 18.68
C PRO A 321 -9.82 -15.87 19.68
N VAL A 322 -9.38 -17.09 19.32
CA VAL A 322 -9.58 -18.30 20.12
C VAL A 322 -8.46 -18.52 21.13
N ASN A 323 -7.21 -18.35 20.70
CA ASN A 323 -6.03 -18.70 21.49
C ASN A 323 -4.94 -17.62 21.52
N GLY A 324 -5.13 -16.50 20.82
CA GLY A 324 -4.18 -15.39 20.76
C GLY A 324 -2.93 -15.64 19.92
N MET A 325 -2.76 -16.81 19.27
CA MET A 325 -1.62 -17.07 18.39
C MET A 325 -1.55 -16.03 17.26
N LEU A 326 -0.34 -15.63 16.88
CA LEU A 326 -0.10 -14.69 15.80
C LEU A 326 0.06 -15.45 14.48
N TYR A 327 -0.52 -14.90 13.42
CA TYR A 327 -0.37 -15.35 12.05
C TYR A 327 0.23 -14.19 11.26
N VAL A 328 1.39 -14.40 10.63
CA VAL A 328 2.12 -13.38 9.87
C VAL A 328 2.23 -13.81 8.42
N ALA A 329 1.63 -13.07 7.50
CA ALA A 329 1.77 -13.31 6.07
C ALA A 329 3.18 -12.92 5.62
N ILE A 330 3.91 -13.87 5.01
CA ILE A 330 5.27 -13.67 4.53
C ILE A 330 5.22 -13.47 3.03
N ASN A 331 5.09 -12.22 2.58
CA ASN A 331 4.70 -11.89 1.22
C ASN A 331 5.78 -12.19 0.18
N GLY A 332 7.05 -12.23 0.59
CA GLY A 332 8.15 -12.66 -0.27
C GLY A 332 8.24 -14.19 -0.44
N GLU A 333 7.37 -14.95 0.23
CA GLU A 333 7.40 -16.41 0.30
C GLU A 333 6.02 -17.03 0.05
N ASP A 334 5.88 -18.35 0.25
CA ASP A 334 4.65 -19.10 -0.03
C ASP A 334 3.90 -19.54 1.26
N ARG A 335 4.04 -18.77 2.35
CA ARG A 335 3.60 -19.19 3.68
C ARG A 335 3.08 -18.09 4.60
N VAL A 336 2.32 -18.53 5.59
CA VAL A 336 2.00 -17.76 6.81
C VAL A 336 2.78 -18.35 7.98
N ALA A 337 3.54 -17.53 8.69
CA ALA A 337 4.25 -17.91 9.92
C ALA A 337 3.31 -17.87 11.12
N LYS A 338 3.36 -18.90 11.97
CA LYS A 338 2.61 -18.98 13.24
C LYS A 338 3.55 -18.69 14.40
N LEU A 339 3.19 -17.76 15.28
CA LEU A 339 3.98 -17.42 16.45
C LEU A 339 3.14 -17.51 17.74
N SER A 340 3.79 -17.81 18.86
CA SER A 340 3.15 -17.75 20.19
C SER A 340 2.80 -16.30 20.59
N PRO A 341 1.77 -16.10 21.43
CA PRO A 341 1.42 -14.77 21.94
C PRO A 341 2.42 -14.25 22.99
N GLY A 342 2.35 -12.95 23.26
CA GLY A 342 3.06 -12.29 24.36
C GLY A 342 4.16 -11.35 23.90
N GLU A 343 5.05 -11.01 24.82
CA GLU A 343 6.14 -10.03 24.63
C GLU A 343 7.23 -10.50 23.66
N PHE A 344 7.53 -11.81 23.69
CA PHE A 344 8.55 -12.46 22.88
C PHE A 344 7.93 -13.59 22.06
N PRO A 345 7.18 -13.29 20.97
CA PRO A 345 6.59 -14.31 20.12
C PRO A 345 7.63 -15.31 19.63
N SER A 346 7.38 -16.60 19.77
CA SER A 346 8.29 -17.65 19.30
C SER A 346 7.67 -18.41 18.13
N ALA A 347 8.49 -18.86 17.17
CA ALA A 347 8.01 -19.61 16.03
C ALA A 347 7.37 -20.93 16.46
N MET A 348 6.11 -21.14 16.07
CA MET A 348 5.31 -22.34 16.34
C MET A 348 5.12 -23.21 15.11
N GLY A 349 5.38 -22.66 13.91
CA GLY A 349 5.31 -23.40 12.66
C GLY A 349 4.93 -22.49 11.50
N ASN A 350 4.59 -23.11 10.38
CA ASN A 350 4.22 -22.43 9.15
C ASN A 350 3.02 -23.11 8.50
N ILE A 351 2.17 -22.32 7.84
CA ILE A 351 1.10 -22.81 6.97
C ILE A 351 1.50 -22.47 5.53
N ASN A 352 1.64 -23.49 4.68
CA ASN A 352 1.83 -23.28 3.25
C ASN A 352 0.49 -22.90 2.62
N VAL A 353 0.45 -21.78 1.89
CA VAL A 353 -0.77 -21.24 1.28
C VAL A 353 -0.83 -21.45 -0.24
N GLY A 354 0.12 -22.18 -0.80
CA GLY A 354 0.21 -22.49 -2.23
C GLY A 354 1.49 -21.94 -2.86
N PRO A 355 1.98 -22.57 -3.94
CA PRO A 355 3.20 -22.13 -4.63
C PRO A 355 2.97 -20.81 -5.35
N HIS A 356 3.99 -19.95 -5.39
CA HIS A 356 3.92 -18.63 -6.03
C HIS A 356 2.75 -17.78 -5.49
N SER A 357 2.42 -17.92 -4.21
CA SER A 357 1.24 -17.27 -3.64
C SER A 357 1.53 -15.80 -3.31
N GLY A 358 2.63 -15.53 -2.59
CA GLY A 358 2.90 -14.19 -2.06
C GLY A 358 1.75 -13.70 -1.19
N PRO A 359 1.52 -14.33 -0.01
CA PRO A 359 0.42 -13.99 0.87
C PRO A 359 0.51 -12.54 1.36
N HIS A 360 -0.60 -11.81 1.32
CA HIS A 360 -0.62 -10.42 1.74
C HIS A 360 -1.64 -10.15 2.86
N GLY A 361 -2.59 -9.22 2.65
CA GLY A 361 -3.49 -8.71 3.68
C GLY A 361 -4.54 -9.74 4.08
N HIS A 362 -4.18 -10.64 4.99
CA HIS A 362 -5.05 -11.73 5.43
C HIS A 362 -6.04 -11.26 6.52
N HIS A 363 -7.11 -12.04 6.68
CA HIS A 363 -8.12 -11.87 7.73
C HIS A 363 -8.46 -13.21 8.36
N ILE A 364 -8.73 -13.23 9.67
CA ILE A 364 -9.20 -14.38 10.43
C ILE A 364 -10.66 -14.13 10.81
N THR A 365 -11.55 -15.09 10.57
CA THR A 365 -12.99 -14.96 10.89
C THR A 365 -13.21 -14.75 12.38
N ASP A 366 -14.30 -14.07 12.75
CA ASP A 366 -14.65 -13.77 14.15
C ASP A 366 -14.79 -15.03 15.03
N ASP A 367 -15.21 -16.15 14.45
CA ASP A 367 -15.28 -17.45 15.13
C ASP A 367 -13.92 -18.17 15.23
N GLY A 368 -12.88 -17.62 14.61
CA GLY A 368 -11.53 -18.17 14.55
C GLY A 368 -11.39 -19.45 13.74
N LYS A 369 -12.38 -19.81 12.92
CA LYS A 369 -12.41 -21.06 12.13
C LYS A 369 -11.55 -20.98 10.89
N TYR A 370 -11.55 -19.84 10.19
CA TYR A 370 -10.86 -19.67 8.92
C TYR A 370 -9.89 -18.50 8.96
N MET A 371 -8.75 -18.68 8.29
CA MET A 371 -7.89 -17.59 7.85
C MET A 371 -7.96 -17.53 6.33
N MET A 372 -8.14 -16.34 5.77
CA MET A 372 -8.12 -16.13 4.32
C MET A 372 -6.97 -15.21 3.97
N THR A 373 -6.21 -15.61 2.96
CA THR A 373 -5.02 -14.89 2.54
C THR A 373 -5.05 -14.65 1.03
N PRO A 374 -5.02 -13.39 0.57
CA PRO A 374 -4.90 -13.07 -0.84
C PRO A 374 -3.47 -13.36 -1.30
N ASN A 375 -3.37 -13.94 -2.50
CA ASN A 375 -2.13 -14.38 -3.10
C ASN A 375 -1.76 -13.40 -4.23
N ALA A 376 -0.97 -12.39 -3.89
CA ALA A 376 -0.64 -11.27 -4.78
C ALA A 376 0.10 -11.71 -6.06
N LEU A 377 0.81 -12.85 -6.00
CA LEU A 377 1.57 -13.40 -7.11
C LEU A 377 0.78 -14.43 -7.96
N ALA A 378 -0.30 -15.01 -7.41
CA ALA A 378 -1.05 -16.11 -8.05
C ALA A 378 -2.43 -15.72 -8.62
N GLY A 379 -2.96 -14.52 -8.30
CA GLY A 379 -4.30 -14.14 -8.77
C GLY A 379 -5.44 -14.90 -8.05
N SER A 380 -5.19 -15.36 -6.82
CA SER A 380 -6.09 -16.19 -6.04
C SER A 380 -6.20 -15.74 -4.57
N VAL A 381 -7.09 -16.38 -3.83
CA VAL A 381 -7.17 -16.31 -2.37
C VAL A 381 -7.10 -17.72 -1.83
N THR A 382 -6.29 -17.94 -0.79
CA THR A 382 -6.26 -19.22 -0.07
C THR A 382 -7.09 -19.12 1.21
N VAL A 383 -8.06 -20.02 1.37
CA VAL A 383 -8.81 -20.22 2.61
C VAL A 383 -8.19 -21.37 3.38
N VAL A 384 -7.76 -21.11 4.61
CA VAL A 384 -7.17 -22.09 5.53
C VAL A 384 -8.16 -22.38 6.65
N ASP A 385 -8.52 -23.65 6.81
CA ASP A 385 -9.20 -24.14 8.01
C ASP A 385 -8.18 -24.20 9.17
N LEU A 386 -8.36 -23.38 10.21
CA LEU A 386 -7.36 -23.23 11.27
C LEU A 386 -7.32 -24.41 12.25
N ALA A 387 -8.34 -25.25 12.28
CA ALA A 387 -8.35 -26.45 13.11
C ALA A 387 -7.53 -27.60 12.47
N THR A 388 -7.56 -27.68 11.14
CA THR A 388 -6.90 -28.75 10.37
C THR A 388 -5.66 -28.30 9.61
N GLU A 389 -5.45 -26.99 9.51
CA GLU A 389 -4.44 -26.32 8.67
C GLU A 389 -4.55 -26.65 7.17
N LYS A 390 -5.72 -27.13 6.74
CA LYS A 390 -5.99 -27.42 5.33
C LYS A 390 -6.20 -26.12 4.55
N ALA A 391 -5.29 -25.83 3.64
CA ALA A 391 -5.38 -24.74 2.68
C ALA A 391 -6.17 -25.13 1.43
N THR A 392 -7.06 -24.25 0.96
CA THR A 392 -7.80 -24.38 -0.31
C THR A 392 -7.68 -23.08 -1.09
N GLU A 393 -7.05 -23.14 -2.26
CA GLU A 393 -6.90 -22.00 -3.16
C GLU A 393 -8.17 -21.77 -3.99
N ILE A 394 -8.57 -20.52 -4.11
CA ILE A 394 -9.74 -20.05 -4.87
C ILE A 394 -9.25 -19.01 -5.88
N PRO A 395 -9.26 -19.32 -7.18
CA PRO A 395 -8.95 -18.35 -8.21
C PRO A 395 -9.93 -17.17 -8.15
N THR A 396 -9.39 -15.95 -8.08
CA THR A 396 -10.21 -14.73 -8.18
C THR A 396 -10.42 -14.35 -9.64
N GLY A 397 -9.46 -14.69 -10.52
CA GLY A 397 -9.39 -14.14 -11.88
C GLY A 397 -8.93 -12.68 -11.94
N GLY A 398 -8.78 -12.04 -10.77
CA GLY A 398 -8.26 -10.70 -10.62
C GLY A 398 -6.75 -10.66 -10.62
N VAL A 399 -6.21 -9.49 -10.94
CA VAL A 399 -4.77 -9.26 -11.02
C VAL A 399 -4.30 -8.57 -9.74
N ILE A 400 -3.34 -9.22 -9.06
CA ILE A 400 -2.77 -8.83 -7.75
C ILE A 400 -3.88 -8.67 -6.68
N PRO A 401 -4.52 -9.78 -6.22
CA PRO A 401 -5.32 -9.75 -5.00
C PRO A 401 -4.43 -9.36 -3.81
N ILE A 402 -4.78 -8.29 -3.08
CA ILE A 402 -3.84 -7.67 -2.13
C ILE A 402 -4.34 -7.63 -0.68
N ALA A 403 -5.66 -7.54 -0.47
CA ALA A 403 -6.28 -7.59 0.85
C ALA A 403 -7.61 -8.33 0.79
N ILE A 404 -7.98 -9.00 1.89
CA ILE A 404 -9.30 -9.62 2.06
C ILE A 404 -9.83 -9.32 3.45
N TRP A 405 -11.15 -9.20 3.56
CA TRP A 405 -11.86 -9.16 4.83
C TRP A 405 -13.17 -9.95 4.73
N SER A 406 -13.70 -10.44 5.85
CA SER A 406 -14.99 -11.15 5.87
C SER A 406 -15.98 -10.55 6.85
N ASP A 407 -17.27 -10.71 6.56
CA ASP A 407 -18.31 -10.48 7.55
C ASP A 407 -18.44 -11.66 8.55
N MET A 408 -19.35 -11.50 9.52
CA MET A 408 -19.66 -12.54 10.52
C MET A 408 -20.37 -13.78 9.92
N ASN A 409 -20.82 -13.72 8.67
CA ASN A 409 -21.52 -14.82 7.98
C ASN A 409 -20.61 -15.53 6.97
N HIS A 410 -19.29 -15.38 7.12
CA HIS A 410 -18.30 -16.04 6.25
C HIS A 410 -18.40 -15.64 4.77
N LYS A 411 -18.85 -14.41 4.51
CA LYS A 411 -18.77 -13.77 3.20
C LYS A 411 -17.52 -12.88 3.13
N GLY A 412 -16.55 -13.28 2.31
CA GLY A 412 -15.29 -12.59 2.09
C GLY A 412 -15.34 -11.62 0.92
N TYR A 413 -14.56 -10.54 0.99
CA TYR A 413 -14.36 -9.54 -0.07
C TYR A 413 -12.87 -9.33 -0.29
N ALA A 414 -12.35 -9.78 -1.44
CA ALA A 414 -10.94 -9.66 -1.80
C ALA A 414 -10.74 -8.52 -2.81
N ALA A 415 -9.84 -7.57 -2.51
CA ALA A 415 -9.51 -6.49 -3.42
C ALA A 415 -8.49 -6.93 -4.47
N ASN A 416 -8.88 -6.89 -5.74
CA ASN A 416 -7.99 -7.13 -6.88
C ASN A 416 -7.43 -5.78 -7.33
N LEU A 417 -6.17 -5.52 -7.03
CA LEU A 417 -5.56 -4.20 -7.20
C LEU A 417 -5.69 -3.69 -8.64
N LEU A 418 -5.54 -4.55 -9.66
CA LEU A 418 -5.61 -4.15 -11.06
C LEU A 418 -6.93 -4.58 -11.73
N GLY A 419 -7.94 -4.93 -10.94
CA GLY A 419 -9.23 -5.39 -11.44
C GLY A 419 -9.23 -6.84 -11.93
N THR A 420 -10.28 -7.20 -12.68
CA THR A 420 -10.52 -8.54 -13.21
C THR A 420 -10.70 -8.48 -14.73
N PRO A 421 -9.68 -8.87 -15.50
CA PRO A 421 -9.76 -8.91 -16.96
C PRO A 421 -10.84 -9.87 -17.47
N PRO A 422 -11.35 -9.68 -18.71
CA PRO A 422 -11.09 -8.53 -19.58
C PRO A 422 -11.98 -7.31 -19.28
N ALA A 423 -12.96 -7.44 -18.37
CA ALA A 423 -14.10 -6.53 -18.28
C ALA A 423 -14.02 -5.47 -17.18
N MET A 424 -13.28 -5.70 -16.09
CA MET A 424 -13.30 -4.83 -14.91
C MET A 424 -11.94 -4.22 -14.65
N LEU A 425 -11.85 -2.88 -14.72
CA LEU A 425 -10.64 -2.12 -14.40
C LEU A 425 -10.32 -2.10 -12.90
N SER A 426 -11.31 -2.41 -12.07
CA SER A 426 -11.23 -2.37 -10.62
C SER A 426 -12.33 -3.25 -10.03
N SER A 427 -11.99 -4.16 -9.10
CA SER A 427 -12.96 -5.12 -8.60
C SER A 427 -12.70 -5.62 -7.18
N LEU A 428 -13.79 -5.96 -6.47
CA LEU A 428 -13.76 -6.86 -5.32
C LEU A 428 -14.29 -8.23 -5.73
N THR A 429 -13.60 -9.32 -5.38
CA THR A 429 -14.15 -10.67 -5.49
C THR A 429 -14.88 -11.07 -4.21
N VAL A 430 -16.13 -11.48 -4.35
CA VAL A 430 -16.95 -12.03 -3.25
C VAL A 430 -16.68 -13.53 -3.15
N ILE A 431 -16.36 -13.99 -1.94
CA ILE A 431 -16.02 -15.39 -1.64
C ILE A 431 -16.98 -15.92 -0.58
N ASP A 432 -17.52 -17.11 -0.83
CA ASP A 432 -18.21 -17.93 0.18
C ASP A 432 -17.15 -18.81 0.84
N ILE A 433 -16.79 -18.48 2.09
CA ILE A 433 -15.64 -19.06 2.79
C ILE A 433 -15.95 -20.47 3.27
N ASP A 434 -17.18 -20.74 3.71
CA ASP A 434 -17.59 -22.09 4.13
C ASP A 434 -17.49 -23.08 2.97
N ASN A 435 -18.00 -22.69 1.80
CA ASN A 435 -17.97 -23.52 0.59
C ASN A 435 -16.68 -23.38 -0.24
N LYS A 436 -15.75 -22.51 0.17
CA LYS A 436 -14.45 -22.25 -0.51
C LYS A 436 -14.61 -21.97 -2.00
N LYS A 437 -15.53 -21.06 -2.35
CA LYS A 437 -15.82 -20.74 -3.75
C LYS A 437 -15.93 -19.24 -3.97
N LYS A 438 -15.47 -18.80 -5.14
CA LYS A 438 -15.82 -17.49 -5.69
C LYS A 438 -17.32 -17.45 -5.99
N VAL A 439 -17.97 -16.35 -5.60
CA VAL A 439 -19.39 -16.10 -5.87
C VAL A 439 -19.55 -15.20 -7.09
N LYS A 440 -18.91 -14.03 -7.08
CA LYS A 440 -18.96 -13.03 -8.16
C LYS A 440 -17.88 -11.96 -7.95
N ASP A 441 -17.73 -11.07 -8.93
CA ASP A 441 -16.97 -9.82 -8.77
C ASP A 441 -17.93 -8.63 -8.70
N ILE A 442 -17.52 -7.60 -7.96
CA ILE A 442 -18.15 -6.29 -7.88
C ILE A 442 -17.27 -5.32 -8.65
N ASP A 443 -17.81 -4.67 -9.68
CA ASP A 443 -17.10 -3.63 -10.43
C ASP A 443 -17.14 -2.31 -9.64
N LEU A 444 -15.97 -1.86 -9.17
CA LEU A 444 -15.84 -0.63 -8.39
C LEU A 444 -15.76 0.62 -9.28
N ALA A 445 -15.59 0.45 -10.58
CA ALA A 445 -15.46 1.54 -11.55
C ALA A 445 -16.57 1.52 -12.61
N ALA A 446 -17.70 0.86 -12.32
CA ALA A 446 -18.81 0.67 -13.27
C ALA A 446 -19.37 1.99 -13.83
N ASP A 447 -19.26 3.09 -13.08
CA ASP A 447 -19.78 4.39 -13.48
C ASP A 447 -18.72 5.29 -14.16
N TYR A 448 -17.52 4.80 -14.42
CA TYR A 448 -16.38 5.55 -14.97
C TYR A 448 -16.00 5.12 -16.40
N ASP A 449 -15.92 6.09 -17.30
CA ASP A 449 -15.37 5.91 -18.64
C ASP A 449 -13.85 6.18 -18.65
N PRO A 450 -13.00 5.15 -18.85
CA PRO A 450 -11.54 5.30 -18.84
C PRO A 450 -10.99 6.15 -19.99
N ILE A 451 -11.74 6.31 -21.09
CA ILE A 451 -11.30 7.07 -22.25
C ILE A 451 -11.54 8.55 -22.04
N SER A 452 -12.78 8.94 -21.77
CA SER A 452 -13.18 10.35 -21.63
C SER A 452 -12.96 10.93 -20.23
N GLY A 453 -12.89 10.07 -19.20
CA GLY A 453 -12.87 10.49 -17.81
C GLY A 453 -14.24 10.83 -17.21
N ALA A 454 -15.31 10.72 -18.01
CA ALA A 454 -16.66 10.95 -17.51
C ALA A 454 -17.02 9.92 -16.43
N HIS A 455 -17.64 10.37 -15.35
CA HIS A 455 -18.20 9.49 -14.32
C HIS A 455 -19.64 9.89 -14.01
N LYS A 456 -20.54 8.89 -13.90
CA LYS A 456 -21.99 9.12 -13.70
C LYS A 456 -22.55 8.18 -12.64
N GLY A 457 -22.19 8.41 -11.39
CA GLY A 457 -22.69 7.64 -10.25
C GLY A 457 -21.67 7.57 -9.12
N GLU A 458 -21.83 6.56 -8.28
CA GLU A 458 -21.04 6.37 -7.06
C GLU A 458 -19.95 5.31 -7.26
N ALA A 459 -20.03 4.44 -8.29
CA ALA A 459 -19.02 3.43 -8.58
C ALA A 459 -17.79 4.05 -9.29
N TYR A 460 -16.98 4.75 -8.49
CA TYR A 460 -15.70 5.32 -8.92
C TYR A 460 -14.58 4.99 -7.93
N GLY A 461 -14.02 3.78 -8.07
CA GLY A 461 -12.85 3.31 -7.35
C GLY A 461 -11.85 2.63 -8.28
N LEU A 462 -10.61 3.11 -8.33
CA LEU A 462 -9.51 2.54 -9.11
C LEU A 462 -8.31 2.22 -8.22
N LEU A 463 -7.69 1.05 -8.45
CA LEU A 463 -6.62 0.49 -7.62
C LEU A 463 -7.03 0.27 -6.16
N PRO A 464 -8.01 -0.63 -5.88
CA PRO A 464 -8.48 -0.92 -4.53
C PRO A 464 -7.41 -1.66 -3.73
N ILE A 465 -7.27 -1.33 -2.44
CA ILE A 465 -6.33 -1.99 -1.52
C ILE A 465 -7.07 -2.49 -0.27
N GLN A 466 -7.03 -1.77 0.85
CA GLN A 466 -7.66 -2.24 2.08
C GLN A 466 -9.17 -2.14 1.95
N THR A 467 -9.86 -3.21 2.36
CA THR A 467 -11.29 -3.40 2.14
C THR A 467 -12.02 -4.02 3.33
N PRO A 468 -11.85 -3.53 4.57
CA PRO A 468 -12.50 -4.10 5.74
C PRO A 468 -14.03 -4.03 5.64
N VAL A 469 -14.70 -4.99 6.28
CA VAL A 469 -16.15 -4.99 6.47
C VAL A 469 -16.47 -4.31 7.80
N SER A 470 -17.49 -3.45 7.81
CA SER A 470 -17.92 -2.77 9.03
C SER A 470 -18.40 -3.78 10.09
N PRO A 471 -18.21 -3.51 11.39
CA PRO A 471 -18.49 -4.48 12.46
C PRO A 471 -19.98 -4.82 12.61
N ASP A 472 -20.85 -3.98 12.09
CA ASP A 472 -22.29 -4.22 12.00
C ASP A 472 -22.69 -5.00 10.73
N GLY A 473 -21.73 -5.37 9.88
CA GLY A 473 -21.92 -6.17 8.68
C GLY A 473 -22.66 -5.45 7.55
N LYS A 474 -22.81 -4.12 7.61
CA LYS A 474 -23.58 -3.35 6.62
C LYS A 474 -22.77 -2.98 5.38
N TYR A 475 -21.50 -2.61 5.57
CA TYR A 475 -20.70 -2.01 4.50
C TYR A 475 -19.30 -2.60 4.39
N VAL A 476 -18.79 -2.67 3.17
CA VAL A 476 -17.37 -2.80 2.90
C VAL A 476 -16.83 -1.42 2.56
N VAL A 477 -15.73 -1.00 3.20
CA VAL A 477 -15.11 0.31 2.95
C VAL A 477 -13.76 0.09 2.30
N THR A 478 -13.61 0.53 1.04
CA THR A 478 -12.44 0.24 0.23
C THR A 478 -11.68 1.52 -0.12
N ALA A 479 -10.39 1.57 0.22
CA ALA A 479 -9.50 2.64 -0.23
C ALA A 479 -9.03 2.39 -1.66
N ASN A 480 -9.20 3.39 -2.54
CA ASN A 480 -8.83 3.33 -3.94
C ASN A 480 -7.66 4.28 -4.24
N THR A 481 -6.49 3.70 -4.52
CA THR A 481 -5.22 4.43 -4.62
C THR A 481 -5.17 5.40 -5.79
N LEU A 482 -5.66 5.02 -6.97
CA LEU A 482 -5.51 5.81 -8.20
C LEU A 482 -6.59 6.88 -8.34
N SER A 483 -7.84 6.54 -8.02
CA SER A 483 -8.95 7.48 -8.09
C SER A 483 -8.94 8.49 -6.95
N ALA A 484 -8.14 8.26 -5.89
CA ALA A 484 -8.14 9.04 -4.66
C ALA A 484 -9.55 9.13 -4.05
N THR A 485 -10.20 7.96 -3.94
CA THR A 485 -11.57 7.82 -3.40
C THR A 485 -11.66 6.68 -2.38
N VAL A 486 -12.71 6.71 -1.57
CA VAL A 486 -13.14 5.60 -0.72
C VAL A 486 -14.50 5.13 -1.22
N THR A 487 -14.58 3.90 -1.74
CA THR A 487 -15.87 3.32 -2.16
C THR A 487 -16.50 2.55 -1.01
N ILE A 488 -17.81 2.71 -0.84
CA ILE A 488 -18.62 2.04 0.16
C ILE A 488 -19.57 1.09 -0.55
N VAL A 489 -19.42 -0.21 -0.29
CA VAL A 489 -20.24 -1.28 -0.85
C VAL A 489 -21.22 -1.76 0.19
N ASP A 490 -22.51 -1.80 -0.14
CA ASP A 490 -23.53 -2.41 0.72
C ASP A 490 -23.42 -3.95 0.67
N VAL A 491 -23.22 -4.59 1.83
CA VAL A 491 -22.97 -6.04 1.96
C VAL A 491 -24.18 -6.88 1.55
N LYS A 492 -25.40 -6.34 1.71
CA LYS A 492 -26.65 -7.04 1.39
C LYS A 492 -26.87 -7.14 -0.11
N THR A 493 -26.51 -6.10 -0.85
CA THR A 493 -26.76 -5.98 -2.29
C THR A 493 -25.52 -6.17 -3.15
N ASP A 494 -24.33 -6.08 -2.57
CA ASP A 494 -23.03 -6.08 -3.24
C ASP A 494 -22.91 -4.98 -4.30
N LYS A 495 -23.38 -3.78 -3.96
CA LYS A 495 -23.33 -2.61 -4.85
C LYS A 495 -22.60 -1.46 -4.17
N VAL A 496 -21.82 -0.71 -4.95
CA VAL A 496 -21.29 0.57 -4.49
C VAL A 496 -22.47 1.53 -4.27
N VAL A 497 -22.61 2.02 -3.05
CA VAL A 497 -23.66 2.97 -2.65
C VAL A 497 -23.13 4.38 -2.41
N LYS A 498 -21.80 4.52 -2.26
CA LYS A 498 -21.14 5.80 -2.08
C LYS A 498 -19.69 5.77 -2.55
N SER A 499 -19.20 6.88 -3.10
CA SER A 499 -17.78 7.18 -3.23
C SER A 499 -17.47 8.53 -2.58
N LEU A 500 -16.51 8.51 -1.66
CA LEU A 500 -16.07 9.67 -0.89
C LEU A 500 -14.67 10.10 -1.32
N PRO A 501 -14.33 11.41 -1.23
CA PRO A 501 -12.99 11.88 -1.55
C PRO A 501 -11.97 11.33 -0.54
N CYS A 502 -10.84 10.83 -1.06
CA CYS A 502 -9.67 10.44 -0.29
C CYS A 502 -8.47 11.31 -0.69
N GLU A 503 -7.26 10.79 -0.51
CA GLU A 503 -6.01 11.39 -0.94
C GLU A 503 -5.27 10.57 -1.99
N ALA A 504 -4.28 11.21 -2.61
CA ALA A 504 -3.30 10.52 -3.44
C ALA A 504 -2.67 9.36 -2.67
N GLY A 505 -2.77 8.15 -3.23
CA GLY A 505 -2.22 6.97 -2.58
C GLY A 505 -3.05 6.44 -1.41
N CYS A 506 -4.34 6.77 -1.33
CA CYS A 506 -5.33 6.18 -0.40
C CYS A 506 -5.07 4.68 -0.20
N HIS A 507 -4.89 4.22 1.04
CA HIS A 507 -4.39 2.88 1.30
C HIS A 507 -4.99 2.21 2.53
N GLY A 508 -4.61 2.66 3.73
CA GLY A 508 -5.00 2.01 4.98
C GLY A 508 -6.47 2.27 5.29
N VAL A 509 -7.22 1.23 5.67
CA VAL A 509 -8.60 1.36 6.16
C VAL A 509 -8.77 0.44 7.35
N ASN A 510 -9.33 0.95 8.46
CA ASN A 510 -9.83 0.13 9.56
C ASN A 510 -10.92 0.88 10.35
N PHE A 511 -11.64 0.17 11.20
CA PHE A 511 -12.76 0.72 11.95
C PHE A 511 -12.42 0.91 13.43
N GLY A 512 -12.95 1.98 14.03
CA GLY A 512 -12.93 2.16 15.48
C GLY A 512 -14.28 2.63 16.01
N HIS A 513 -14.43 2.59 17.33
CA HIS A 513 -15.68 2.92 18.00
C HIS A 513 -15.93 4.44 18.03
N LYS A 514 -17.17 4.84 17.73
CA LYS A 514 -17.65 6.21 17.91
C LYS A 514 -18.33 6.35 19.27
N LYS A 515 -18.05 7.44 20.00
CA LYS A 515 -18.64 7.67 21.32
C LYS A 515 -20.15 7.88 21.18
N GLY A 516 -20.93 7.14 21.97
CA GLY A 516 -22.39 7.15 21.93
C GLY A 516 -23.01 6.10 21.01
N GLY A 517 -22.22 5.31 20.30
CA GLY A 517 -22.67 4.27 19.37
C GLY A 517 -22.19 4.49 17.94
N GLY A 518 -22.32 3.44 17.12
CA GLY A 518 -21.82 3.44 15.75
C GLY A 518 -20.30 3.32 15.64
N TYR A 519 -19.79 3.55 14.43
CA TYR A 519 -18.39 3.34 14.10
C TYR A 519 -17.85 4.47 13.24
N TYR A 520 -16.54 4.70 13.35
CA TYR A 520 -15.77 5.48 12.38
C TYR A 520 -14.94 4.54 11.51
N ALA A 521 -14.88 4.82 10.21
CA ALA A 521 -13.80 4.29 9.36
C ALA A 521 -12.66 5.30 9.31
N TYR A 522 -11.45 4.81 9.58
CA TYR A 522 -10.21 5.57 9.53
C TYR A 522 -9.46 5.22 8.26
N VAL A 523 -9.13 6.22 7.44
CA VAL A 523 -8.47 6.01 6.15
C VAL A 523 -7.17 6.82 6.09
N ALA A 524 -6.07 6.14 5.83
CA ALA A 524 -4.75 6.73 5.70
C ALA A 524 -4.23 6.60 4.26
N SER A 525 -3.26 7.44 3.91
CA SER A 525 -2.76 7.53 2.54
C SER A 525 -1.23 7.53 2.48
N LYS A 526 -0.69 6.93 1.41
CA LYS A 526 0.77 6.83 1.21
C LYS A 526 1.42 8.19 0.98
N PHE A 527 0.77 9.05 0.19
CA PHE A 527 1.36 10.29 -0.34
C PHE A 527 0.68 11.54 0.23
N ALA A 528 0.02 11.42 1.39
CA ALA A 528 -0.54 12.51 2.15
C ALA A 528 -0.41 12.21 3.66
N ASN A 529 -0.30 13.26 4.48
CA ASN A 529 -0.08 13.14 5.92
C ASN A 529 -1.32 13.52 6.76
N ASP A 530 -2.52 13.22 6.26
CA ASP A 530 -3.75 13.23 7.06
C ASP A 530 -4.31 11.81 7.28
N LEU A 531 -5.07 11.68 8.38
CA LEU A 531 -5.95 10.56 8.67
C LEU A 531 -7.39 11.02 8.45
N ILE A 532 -8.04 10.47 7.44
CA ILE A 532 -9.45 10.72 7.15
C ILE A 532 -10.31 9.93 8.14
N VAL A 533 -11.37 10.57 8.64
CA VAL A 533 -12.37 9.97 9.54
C VAL A 533 -13.74 10.04 8.87
N ILE A 534 -14.36 8.88 8.65
CA ILE A 534 -15.68 8.75 8.02
C ILE A 534 -16.70 8.30 9.06
N ASP A 535 -17.78 9.08 9.24
CA ASP A 535 -18.93 8.72 10.09
C ASP A 535 -19.80 7.70 9.37
N MET A 536 -19.77 6.44 9.82
CA MET A 536 -20.44 5.34 9.11
C MET A 536 -21.96 5.35 9.24
N ASP A 537 -22.52 6.10 10.19
CA ASP A 537 -23.96 6.31 10.29
C ASP A 537 -24.47 7.25 9.18
N LYS A 538 -23.59 8.12 8.66
CA LYS A 538 -23.89 9.15 7.66
C LYS A 538 -23.29 8.88 6.29
N LEU A 539 -22.24 8.05 6.24
CA LEU A 539 -21.40 7.84 5.06
C LEU A 539 -20.76 9.15 4.58
N GLU A 540 -20.20 9.92 5.51
CA GLU A 540 -19.60 11.23 5.25
C GLU A 540 -18.21 11.37 5.89
N VAL A 541 -17.31 12.08 5.21
CA VAL A 541 -16.02 12.49 5.79
C VAL A 541 -16.28 13.58 6.83
N VAL A 542 -15.98 13.28 8.09
CA VAL A 542 -16.17 14.19 9.23
C VAL A 542 -14.85 14.62 9.87
N GLY A 543 -13.72 14.08 9.43
CA GLY A 543 -12.40 14.45 9.93
C GLY A 543 -11.28 14.26 8.92
N ARG A 544 -10.24 15.08 9.10
CA ARG A 544 -8.93 15.04 8.43
C ARG A 544 -7.90 15.48 9.47
N ILE A 545 -7.29 14.51 10.13
CA ILE A 545 -6.40 14.71 11.29
C ILE A 545 -4.95 14.69 10.83
N LEU A 546 -4.17 15.72 11.16
CA LEU A 546 -2.78 15.81 10.75
C LEU A 546 -1.91 14.75 11.46
N LEU A 547 -1.13 13.98 10.69
CA LEU A 547 -0.20 12.96 11.19
C LEU A 547 1.23 13.49 11.38
N ALA A 548 1.50 14.70 10.89
CA ALA A 548 2.80 15.33 11.05
C ALA A 548 2.95 15.96 12.44
N ASP A 549 4.09 15.71 13.08
CA ASP A 549 4.45 16.36 14.34
C ASP A 549 5.54 17.39 14.09
N SER A 550 5.15 18.67 14.00
CA SER A 550 6.09 19.78 13.81
C SER A 550 6.97 20.06 15.04
N LYS A 551 6.67 19.46 16.21
CA LYS A 551 7.45 19.63 17.44
C LYS A 551 8.53 18.55 17.59
N ASP A 552 8.44 17.47 16.82
CA ASP A 552 9.40 16.37 16.89
C ASP A 552 10.64 16.65 16.02
N GLY A 553 11.67 17.21 16.65
CA GLY A 553 12.95 17.55 16.00
C GLY A 553 13.77 16.36 15.51
N GLN A 554 13.36 15.11 15.77
CA GLN A 554 14.04 13.93 15.25
C GLN A 554 13.53 13.52 13.86
N ILE A 555 12.38 14.04 13.39
CA ILE A 555 11.87 13.70 12.06
C ILE A 555 12.65 14.50 11.01
N THR A 556 13.38 13.77 10.16
CA THR A 556 14.30 14.36 9.15
C THR A 556 13.69 14.42 7.75
N ALA A 557 12.69 13.59 7.45
CA ALA A 557 12.03 13.57 6.14
C ALA A 557 10.59 13.07 6.24
N HIS A 558 9.75 13.48 5.28
CA HIS A 558 8.40 12.93 5.05
C HIS A 558 7.49 12.86 6.29
N ASN A 559 7.51 13.90 7.13
CA ASN A 559 6.78 13.95 8.40
C ASN A 559 5.27 13.64 8.22
N GLY A 560 4.82 12.57 8.87
CA GLY A 560 3.46 12.03 8.82
C GLY A 560 3.09 11.22 7.56
N MET A 561 4.02 10.92 6.66
CA MET A 561 3.73 10.29 5.36
C MET A 561 3.84 8.76 5.37
N GLY A 562 3.29 8.11 4.35
CA GLY A 562 3.35 6.67 4.14
C GLY A 562 2.20 5.88 4.78
N GLY A 563 1.16 6.55 5.27
CA GLY A 563 0.01 5.97 5.97
C GLY A 563 -0.58 4.73 5.30
N GLN A 564 -0.18 3.54 5.75
CA GLN A 564 -0.59 2.26 5.17
C GLN A 564 -1.30 1.34 6.17
N GLY A 565 -0.68 1.07 7.31
CA GLY A 565 -1.29 0.34 8.41
C GLY A 565 -2.08 1.28 9.31
N VAL A 566 -3.31 0.91 9.63
CA VAL A 566 -4.19 1.66 10.54
C VAL A 566 -4.71 0.66 11.58
N LEU A 567 -4.55 0.95 12.86
CA LEU A 567 -5.01 0.11 13.97
C LEU A 567 -5.72 0.97 15.03
N PRO A 568 -7.06 1.06 14.95
CA PRO A 568 -7.88 1.62 16.02
C PRO A 568 -7.97 0.65 17.20
N LEU A 569 -7.89 1.15 18.43
CA LEU A 569 -8.10 0.40 19.66
C LEU A 569 -9.14 1.13 20.53
N PRO A 570 -10.09 0.45 21.19
CA PRO A 570 -10.34 -1.00 21.13
C PRO A 570 -10.69 -1.50 19.73
N ILE A 571 -10.28 -2.75 19.45
CA ILE A 571 -10.65 -3.48 18.23
C ILE A 571 -12.17 -3.64 18.18
N VAL A 572 -12.76 -3.52 16.99
CA VAL A 572 -14.22 -3.48 16.82
C VAL A 572 -14.81 -4.81 16.38
N GLU A 573 -13.99 -5.71 15.82
CA GLU A 573 -14.33 -7.06 15.40
C GLU A 573 -14.75 -7.87 16.63
N ARG A 574 -15.96 -8.46 16.59
CA ARG A 574 -16.60 -9.00 17.80
C ARG A 574 -15.85 -10.20 18.35
N GLY A 575 -15.35 -11.06 17.47
CA GLY A 575 -14.55 -12.22 17.84
C GLY A 575 -13.26 -11.80 18.56
N MET A 576 -12.64 -10.73 18.08
CA MET A 576 -11.36 -10.22 18.57
C MET A 576 -11.51 -9.36 19.85
N LEU A 577 -12.63 -8.65 20.00
CA LEU A 577 -12.94 -7.85 21.17
C LEU A 577 -13.41 -8.71 22.36
N ALA A 578 -14.06 -9.85 22.10
CA ALA A 578 -14.63 -10.70 23.16
C ALA A 578 -13.61 -11.18 24.21
N PRO A 579 -12.38 -11.63 23.84
CA PRO A 579 -11.33 -11.93 24.80
C PRO A 579 -10.98 -10.74 25.70
N THR A 580 -10.88 -9.53 25.15
CA THR A 580 -10.60 -8.30 25.92
C THR A 580 -11.74 -7.99 26.89
N LEU A 581 -13.01 -8.09 26.46
CA LEU A 581 -14.17 -7.88 27.33
C LEU A 581 -14.22 -8.85 28.50
N LYS A 582 -13.78 -10.10 28.33
CA LYS A 582 -13.69 -11.10 29.42
C LYS A 582 -12.65 -10.75 30.48
N LEU A 583 -11.67 -9.90 30.14
CA LEU A 583 -10.63 -9.43 31.07
C LEU A 583 -11.05 -8.16 31.84
N ALA A 584 -12.13 -7.50 31.42
CA ALA A 584 -12.61 -6.29 32.08
C ALA A 584 -13.00 -6.57 33.54
N GLY A 585 -12.51 -5.74 34.45
CA GLY A 585 -12.72 -5.87 35.90
C GLY A 585 -11.88 -6.95 36.58
N THR A 586 -11.05 -7.72 35.86
CA THR A 586 -10.18 -8.74 36.46
C THR A 586 -8.83 -8.18 36.94
N GLY A 587 -8.56 -6.90 36.70
CA GLY A 587 -7.26 -6.26 36.99
C GLY A 587 -6.13 -6.63 36.03
N LYS A 588 -6.44 -7.28 34.90
CA LYS A 588 -5.46 -7.66 33.86
C LYS A 588 -5.32 -6.63 32.74
N LEU A 589 -6.27 -5.71 32.61
CA LEU A 589 -6.24 -4.60 31.66
C LEU A 589 -5.72 -3.35 32.37
N SER A 590 -5.11 -2.43 31.60
CA SER A 590 -4.74 -1.14 32.15
C SER A 590 -5.97 -0.27 32.42
N ALA A 591 -5.83 0.73 33.30
CA ALA A 591 -6.94 1.61 33.66
C ALA A 591 -7.50 2.37 32.44
N GLU A 592 -6.64 2.67 31.46
CA GLU A 592 -7.03 3.30 30.20
C GLU A 592 -7.94 2.39 29.37
N VAL A 593 -7.54 1.13 29.15
CA VAL A 593 -8.35 0.15 28.41
C VAL A 593 -9.68 -0.11 29.12
N GLU A 594 -9.68 -0.29 30.44
CA GLU A 594 -10.90 -0.41 31.25
C GLU A 594 -11.83 0.81 31.07
N GLY A 595 -11.25 2.01 30.97
CA GLY A 595 -11.96 3.25 30.68
C GLY A 595 -12.65 3.23 29.32
N TRP A 596 -11.94 2.79 28.28
CA TRP A 596 -12.50 2.69 26.93
C TRP A 596 -13.66 1.70 26.85
N LEU A 597 -13.51 0.50 27.44
CA LEU A 597 -14.56 -0.52 27.41
C LEU A 597 -15.84 -0.06 28.11
N LYS A 598 -15.74 0.78 29.15
CA LYS A 598 -16.89 1.39 29.84
C LYS A 598 -17.67 2.37 28.95
N LEU A 599 -17.04 2.96 27.93
CA LEU A 599 -17.68 3.88 27.00
C LEU A 599 -18.45 3.16 25.88
N LEU A 600 -18.17 1.87 25.64
CA LEU A 600 -18.83 1.08 24.60
C LEU A 600 -20.27 0.75 25.01
N ASN A 601 -21.21 0.96 24.08
CA ASN A 601 -22.61 0.59 24.28
C ASN A 601 -22.84 -0.92 24.07
N LYS A 602 -24.08 -1.40 24.28
CA LYS A 602 -24.42 -2.83 24.15
C LYS A 602 -24.11 -3.39 22.76
N GLU A 603 -24.47 -2.67 21.70
CA GLU A 603 -24.25 -3.07 20.31
C GLU A 603 -22.75 -3.15 19.97
N GLN A 604 -21.97 -2.16 20.39
CA GLN A 604 -20.52 -2.10 20.19
C GLN A 604 -19.78 -3.22 20.93
N ARG A 605 -20.34 -3.71 22.05
CA ARG A 605 -19.79 -4.87 22.78
C ARG A 605 -20.18 -6.22 22.15
N GLY A 606 -21.15 -6.25 21.23
CA GLY A 606 -21.64 -7.48 20.61
C GLY A 606 -22.54 -8.35 21.50
N ASN A 607 -23.20 -7.76 22.51
CA ASN A 607 -24.08 -8.45 23.47
C ASN A 607 -25.58 -8.25 23.21
#